data_AF-A0A522AAK1-F1
#
_entry.id   AF-A0A522AAK1-F1
#
_cell.length_a   1.000
_cell.length_b   1.000
_cell.length_c   1.000
_cell.angle_alpha   90.00
_cell.angle_beta   90.00
_cell.angle_gamma   90.00
#
_symmetry.space_group_name_H-M   'P 1'
#
loop_
_entity.id
_entity.type
_entity.pdbx_description
1 polymer ?
#
loop_
_entity_poly.entity_id
_entity_poly.type
_entity_poly.pdbx_seq_one_letter_code
_entity_poly.pdbx_strand_id
1 'polypeptide(L)'
;MSVHARASVLIALSLWLSWAAHAAGSGPVAADGDAAIAALIARAVSARDADVQAFYAARAMRPAWGDDRTVAALVAAIATLDGDGLVPGDYRPRTLLGAYRNAHAATPRAEALAQFDVQLSGLLITVLHHLAFGKVDPAGIDPDWELPRAAPPLDFAAVSQAVDARQFETAFAVARPGHALYAGLRAGLARYRDLERRGGWQALPRQSATLHPGDRHDDVPLLRARLALVEDLAEPSPDTCADPAAATPMPDPDCYDDALAAAVRSFQRSHLLKADGVVGANTRAALNVPVAARINQIRINLERARWLLPGLPESFVLVDVPGYQLSYFRPGGDIWRARIVVGRPTRPTPTLRSAITHLTFNPTWTVPPTILREDVLPKVRKDAGYLAQENIAVLDASGARLDPRGIDWSRPGNLILRQDAGPHNALGRVAIRFPNTHTVYLHDTPAQELFERDQRALSSGCVRVEHALEFVRLLLDDETRWNADAIAAVVAEGSTREVDLARRVPLILYYWTVQTDADGALSFRPDLYQRDAALLAALDRSPGKP
;
A
#
# COMPACT_ATOMS: atom_id res chain seq x y z
N MET A 1 62.55 -41.11 -27.48
CA MET A 1 63.42 -39.95 -27.75
C MET A 1 62.88 -38.82 -26.86
N SER A 2 63.32 -38.65 -25.60
CA SER A 2 64.63 -38.11 -25.17
C SER A 2 64.91 -36.80 -25.93
N VAL A 3 65.06 -35.61 -25.33
CA VAL A 3 65.91 -35.17 -24.21
C VAL A 3 65.44 -33.73 -23.82
N HIS A 4 65.12 -33.44 -22.55
CA HIS A 4 65.78 -32.50 -21.59
C HIS A 4 65.99 -31.03 -22.06
N ALA A 5 65.95 -29.99 -21.22
CA ALA A 5 66.36 -29.92 -19.82
C ALA A 5 65.76 -28.71 -19.07
N ARG A 6 65.64 -28.88 -17.75
CA ARG A 6 65.48 -27.85 -16.72
C ARG A 6 66.80 -27.09 -16.52
N ALA A 7 66.73 -25.86 -16.00
CA ALA A 7 67.79 -25.31 -15.15
C ALA A 7 67.22 -24.29 -14.16
N SER A 8 67.78 -24.34 -12.95
CA SER A 8 67.37 -23.68 -11.73
C SER A 8 68.45 -22.68 -11.29
N VAL A 9 68.03 -21.57 -10.67
CA VAL A 9 68.53 -21.04 -9.38
C VAL A 9 69.85 -20.22 -9.29
N LEU A 10 69.79 -19.17 -8.42
CA LEU A 10 70.81 -18.45 -7.61
C LEU A 10 71.40 -17.07 -8.05
N ILE A 11 70.92 -16.02 -7.33
CA ILE A 11 71.60 -14.94 -6.54
C ILE A 11 72.85 -14.20 -7.09
N ALA A 12 72.77 -12.85 -7.11
CA ALA A 12 73.83 -11.95 -6.59
C ALA A 12 73.33 -10.52 -6.30
N LEU A 13 73.79 -9.99 -5.16
CA LEU A 13 73.55 -8.69 -4.52
C LEU A 13 74.52 -7.60 -5.04
N SER A 14 74.12 -6.31 -5.05
CA SER A 14 74.94 -5.13 -4.66
C SER A 14 74.13 -3.82 -4.87
N LEU A 15 73.71 -3.13 -3.79
CA LEU A 15 74.42 -2.05 -3.07
C LEU A 15 74.54 -0.74 -3.85
N TRP A 16 73.68 0.24 -3.55
CA TRP A 16 74.06 1.67 -3.52
C TRP A 16 73.44 2.33 -2.27
N LEU A 17 74.33 2.95 -1.49
CA LEU A 17 74.09 3.62 -0.22
C LEU A 17 73.65 5.09 -0.44
N SER A 18 72.73 5.52 0.42
CA SER A 18 72.69 6.81 1.14
C SER A 18 72.80 8.14 0.37
N TRP A 19 71.70 8.92 0.40
CA TRP A 19 71.78 10.27 0.98
C TRP A 19 70.42 10.71 1.54
N ALA A 20 70.40 10.96 2.85
CA ALA A 20 69.35 11.71 3.54
C ALA A 20 69.99 13.00 4.05
N ALA A 21 69.48 14.15 3.61
CA ALA A 21 69.65 15.41 4.32
C ALA A 21 68.54 16.41 3.91
N HIS A 22 67.71 16.73 4.91
CA HIS A 22 67.09 18.03 5.17
C HIS A 22 66.33 18.74 4.05
N ALA A 23 65.01 18.56 4.05
CA ALA A 23 64.08 19.65 3.84
C ALA A 23 63.04 19.62 4.98
N ALA A 24 63.22 20.48 5.96
CA ALA A 24 62.14 20.89 6.85
C ALA A 24 61.13 21.65 5.98
N GLY A 25 59.99 21.02 5.69
CA GLY A 25 58.96 21.56 4.81
C GLY A 25 57.59 21.01 5.20
N SER A 26 56.89 21.75 6.05
CA SER A 26 55.42 21.82 6.16
C SER A 26 54.59 20.55 5.91
N GLY A 27 54.14 19.92 6.99
CA GLY A 27 52.88 19.15 7.07
C GLY A 27 52.42 19.02 8.53
N PRO A 28 51.14 18.75 8.86
CA PRO A 28 49.89 18.88 8.10
C PRO A 28 48.89 19.81 8.82
N VAL A 29 48.62 21.03 8.33
CA VAL A 29 47.61 21.92 8.94
C VAL A 29 46.16 21.39 8.76
N ALA A 30 45.95 20.42 7.86
CA ALA A 30 44.63 19.83 7.62
C ALA A 30 44.18 18.81 8.69
N ALA A 31 45.11 18.11 9.37
CA ALA A 31 44.76 17.05 10.31
C ALA A 31 44.20 17.58 11.66
N ASP A 32 44.69 18.74 12.10
CA ASP A 32 44.24 19.36 13.35
C ASP A 32 42.85 19.98 13.25
N GLY A 33 42.46 20.44 12.06
CA GLY A 33 41.13 21.01 11.78
C GLY A 33 40.01 19.98 11.89
N ASP A 34 40.21 18.80 11.32
CA ASP A 34 39.21 17.72 11.34
C ASP A 34 39.04 17.11 12.74
N ALA A 35 40.13 17.02 13.52
CA ALA A 35 40.05 16.57 14.91
C ALA A 35 39.26 17.55 15.80
N ALA A 36 39.46 18.87 15.61
CA ALA A 36 38.69 19.89 16.32
C ALA A 36 37.20 19.86 15.94
N ILE A 37 36.88 19.69 14.64
CA ILE A 37 35.49 19.56 14.18
C ILE A 37 34.86 18.27 14.72
N ALA A 38 35.58 17.14 14.73
CA ALA A 38 35.07 15.87 15.27
C ALA A 38 34.71 15.98 16.76
N ALA A 39 35.50 16.69 17.57
CA ALA A 39 35.17 16.95 18.97
C ALA A 39 33.91 17.80 19.13
N LEU A 40 33.73 18.82 18.27
CA LEU A 40 32.52 19.65 18.26
C LEU A 40 31.28 18.86 17.78
N ILE A 41 31.44 17.96 16.80
CA ILE A 41 30.40 17.03 16.36
C ILE A 41 30.00 16.13 17.53
N ALA A 42 30.95 15.49 18.21
CA ALA A 42 30.65 14.63 19.36
C ALA A 42 29.82 15.36 20.44
N ARG A 43 30.15 16.63 20.71
CA ARG A 43 29.35 17.49 21.60
C ARG A 43 27.94 17.75 21.04
N ALA A 44 27.83 18.15 19.78
CA ALA A 44 26.56 18.51 19.16
C ALA A 44 25.62 17.31 18.98
N VAL A 45 26.16 16.12 18.72
CA VAL A 45 25.42 14.86 18.52
C VAL A 45 24.79 14.36 19.81
N SER A 46 25.41 14.60 20.97
CA SER A 46 24.86 14.18 22.27
C SER A 46 23.45 14.72 22.57
N ALA A 47 23.07 15.84 21.95
CA ALA A 47 21.77 16.48 22.08
C ALA A 47 20.79 16.15 20.93
N ARG A 48 21.11 15.17 20.08
CA ARG A 48 20.30 14.75 18.92
C ARG A 48 19.64 13.39 19.16
N ASP A 49 18.71 13.05 18.28
CA ASP A 49 18.00 11.76 18.31
C ASP A 49 18.97 10.57 18.16
N ALA A 50 18.55 9.41 18.67
CA ALA A 50 19.36 8.20 18.75
C ALA A 50 19.96 7.77 17.40
N ASP A 51 19.25 7.99 16.30
CA ASP A 51 19.72 7.64 14.96
C ASP A 51 20.88 8.53 14.48
N VAL A 52 20.85 9.82 14.81
CA VAL A 52 22.00 10.71 14.54
C VAL A 52 23.19 10.28 15.38
N GLN A 53 22.96 9.91 16.65
CA GLN A 53 24.02 9.38 17.51
C GLN A 53 24.62 8.08 16.95
N ALA A 54 23.78 7.14 16.53
CA ALA A 54 24.20 5.87 15.95
C ALA A 54 24.97 6.08 14.62
N PHE A 55 24.53 7.01 13.78
CA PHE A 55 25.24 7.39 12.56
C PHE A 55 26.66 7.88 12.84
N TYR A 56 26.83 8.83 13.76
CA TYR A 56 28.16 9.34 14.07
C TYR A 56 29.02 8.35 14.89
N ALA A 57 28.41 7.49 15.70
CA ALA A 57 29.11 6.38 16.33
C ALA A 57 29.71 5.43 15.28
N ALA A 58 28.94 5.06 14.26
CA ALA A 58 29.44 4.26 13.13
C ALA A 58 30.55 4.97 12.32
N ARG A 59 30.60 6.31 12.36
CA ARG A 59 31.62 7.14 11.72
C ARG A 59 32.86 7.41 12.56
N ALA A 60 32.89 6.96 13.82
CA ALA A 60 33.89 7.38 14.81
C ALA A 60 33.99 8.93 14.92
N MET A 61 32.84 9.60 14.90
CA MET A 61 32.68 11.07 14.96
C MET A 61 33.35 11.87 13.83
N ARG A 62 33.82 11.20 12.77
CA ARG A 62 34.38 11.89 11.60
C ARG A 62 33.29 12.71 10.88
N PRO A 63 33.59 13.94 10.44
CA PRO A 63 32.68 14.75 9.63
C PRO A 63 32.14 13.98 8.41
N ALA A 64 30.87 14.19 8.07
CA ALA A 64 30.20 13.60 6.92
C ALA A 64 30.21 14.49 5.68
N TRP A 65 30.31 15.81 5.86
CA TRP A 65 30.00 16.81 4.84
C TRP A 65 31.15 17.80 4.60
N GLY A 66 32.40 17.32 4.61
CA GLY A 66 33.59 18.17 4.41
C GLY A 66 33.81 18.68 2.98
N ASP A 67 33.19 18.03 1.97
CA ASP A 67 33.36 18.32 0.54
C ASP A 67 32.03 18.82 -0.08
N ASP A 68 32.09 19.90 -0.86
CA ASP A 68 30.92 20.47 -1.53
C ASP A 68 30.30 19.50 -2.55
N ARG A 69 31.13 18.62 -3.14
CA ARG A 69 30.68 17.55 -4.05
C ARG A 69 29.81 16.52 -3.34
N THR A 70 30.07 16.23 -2.06
CA THR A 70 29.24 15.32 -1.26
C THR A 70 27.87 15.96 -0.97
N VAL A 71 27.84 17.26 -0.65
CA VAL A 71 26.60 18.03 -0.49
C VAL A 71 25.81 18.08 -1.80
N ALA A 72 26.48 18.36 -2.92
CA ALA A 72 25.85 18.39 -4.25
C ALA A 72 25.27 17.02 -4.66
N ALA A 73 25.95 15.92 -4.33
CA ALA A 73 25.46 14.58 -4.59
C ALA A 73 24.19 14.25 -3.77
N LEU A 74 24.11 14.67 -2.50
CA LEU A 74 22.88 14.54 -1.72
C LEU A 74 21.75 15.41 -2.31
N VAL A 75 22.04 16.64 -2.74
CA VAL A 75 21.06 17.51 -3.42
C VAL A 75 20.49 16.84 -4.67
N ALA A 76 21.34 16.20 -5.47
CA ALA A 76 20.90 15.46 -6.66
C ALA A 76 20.03 14.26 -6.29
N ALA A 77 20.38 13.50 -5.25
CA ALA A 77 19.57 12.38 -4.79
C ALA A 77 18.22 12.82 -4.22
N ILE A 78 18.17 13.91 -3.45
CA ILE A 78 16.90 14.48 -2.94
C ILE A 78 15.93 14.81 -4.09
N ALA A 79 16.45 15.22 -5.25
CA ALA A 79 15.62 15.52 -6.41
C ALA A 79 14.86 14.29 -6.95
N THR A 80 15.33 13.06 -6.70
CA THR A 80 14.70 11.82 -7.17
C THR A 80 13.57 11.32 -6.25
N LEU A 81 13.42 11.93 -5.06
CA LEU A 81 12.35 11.59 -4.11
C LEU A 81 10.95 11.88 -4.66
N ASP A 82 10.86 12.70 -5.71
CA ASP A 82 9.63 12.87 -6.44
C ASP A 82 9.13 11.50 -6.95
N GLY A 83 10.01 10.61 -7.43
CA GLY A 83 9.68 9.26 -7.88
C GLY A 83 9.15 8.33 -6.79
N ASP A 84 9.30 8.71 -5.52
CA ASP A 84 8.72 8.05 -4.35
C ASP A 84 7.41 8.74 -3.89
N GLY A 85 6.91 9.68 -4.69
CA GLY A 85 5.70 10.46 -4.41
C GLY A 85 5.86 11.55 -3.35
N LEU A 86 7.08 11.74 -2.85
CA LEU A 86 7.46 12.81 -1.93
C LEU A 86 7.69 14.13 -2.70
N VAL A 87 7.80 15.25 -1.99
CA VAL A 87 8.07 16.55 -2.59
C VAL A 87 9.52 16.95 -2.27
N PRO A 88 10.44 16.93 -3.24
CA PRO A 88 11.86 17.29 -2.99
C PRO A 88 12.05 18.65 -2.32
N GLY A 89 11.16 19.61 -2.58
CA GLY A 89 11.18 20.95 -1.98
C GLY A 89 11.10 20.96 -0.45
N ASP A 90 10.48 19.95 0.16
CA ASP A 90 10.33 19.83 1.62
C ASP A 90 11.68 19.69 2.34
N TYR A 91 12.68 19.14 1.65
CA TYR A 91 14.02 18.92 2.16
C TYR A 91 14.95 20.10 1.85
N ARG A 92 14.42 21.18 1.28
CA ARG A 92 15.11 22.43 0.94
C ARG A 92 16.47 22.24 0.23
N PRO A 93 16.58 21.36 -0.78
CA PRO A 93 17.86 21.05 -1.43
C PRO A 93 18.58 22.28 -2.00
N ARG A 94 17.80 23.27 -2.48
CA ARG A 94 18.33 24.53 -3.04
C ARG A 94 19.14 25.37 -2.05
N THR A 95 18.93 25.21 -0.73
CA THR A 95 19.65 26.00 0.28
C THR A 95 20.93 25.33 0.77
N LEU A 96 21.13 24.03 0.51
CA LEU A 96 22.18 23.24 1.16
C LEU A 96 23.60 23.67 0.75
N LEU A 97 23.84 23.92 -0.54
CA LEU A 97 25.14 24.41 -1.02
C LEU A 97 25.44 25.83 -0.52
N GLY A 98 24.43 26.68 -0.37
CA GLY A 98 24.57 28.00 0.24
C GLY A 98 24.92 27.91 1.73
N ALA A 99 24.23 27.03 2.47
CA ALA A 99 24.52 26.77 3.88
C ALA A 99 25.94 26.21 4.09
N TYR A 100 26.40 25.31 3.23
CA TYR A 100 27.78 24.82 3.22
C TYR A 100 28.80 25.96 3.06
N ARG A 101 28.63 26.82 2.04
CA ARG A 101 29.51 27.98 1.80
C ARG A 101 29.51 28.95 2.98
N ASN A 102 28.34 29.20 3.56
CA ASN A 102 28.21 30.08 4.73
C ASN A 102 28.93 29.50 5.96
N ALA A 103 28.81 28.19 6.21
CA ALA A 103 29.54 27.53 7.29
C ALA A 103 31.07 27.61 7.10
N HIS A 104 31.55 27.52 5.85
CA HIS A 104 32.96 27.71 5.51
C HIS A 104 33.44 29.15 5.73
N ALA A 105 32.59 30.16 5.53
CA ALA A 105 32.93 31.57 5.71
C ALA A 105 32.72 32.09 7.15
N ALA A 106 32.03 31.33 8.00
CA ALA A 106 31.68 31.74 9.36
C ALA A 106 32.90 31.80 10.29
N THR A 107 32.75 32.57 11.37
CA THR A 107 33.72 32.65 12.48
C THR A 107 32.98 32.50 13.81
N PRO A 108 33.30 31.49 14.66
CA PRO A 108 34.31 30.45 14.45
C PRO A 108 33.90 29.40 13.42
N ARG A 109 34.79 29.12 12.44
CA ARG A 109 34.51 28.21 11.33
C ARG A 109 34.24 26.77 11.77
N ALA A 110 35.06 26.22 12.66
CA ALA A 110 34.94 24.82 13.09
C ALA A 110 33.58 24.50 13.73
N GLU A 111 33.05 25.44 14.52
CA GLU A 111 31.73 25.29 15.15
C GLU A 111 30.60 25.35 14.12
N ALA A 112 30.67 26.28 13.17
CA ALA A 112 29.70 26.37 12.08
C ALA A 112 29.70 25.11 11.20
N LEU A 113 30.88 24.55 10.90
CA LEU A 113 31.01 23.29 10.16
C LEU A 113 30.42 22.12 10.93
N ALA A 114 30.72 21.96 12.23
CA ALA A 114 30.15 20.90 13.04
C ALA A 114 28.62 20.98 13.13
N GLN A 115 28.05 22.19 13.27
CA GLN A 115 26.61 22.40 13.28
C GLN A 115 25.97 22.04 11.94
N PHE A 116 26.56 22.50 10.83
CA PHE A 116 26.09 22.14 9.48
C PHE A 116 26.16 20.63 9.25
N ASP A 117 27.25 19.99 9.67
CA ASP A 117 27.48 18.56 9.49
C ASP A 117 26.36 17.75 10.17
N VAL A 118 26.10 18.03 11.44
CA VAL A 118 25.06 17.34 12.23
C VAL A 118 23.66 17.63 11.69
N GLN A 119 23.37 18.86 11.26
CA GLN A 119 22.08 19.23 10.68
C GLN A 119 21.83 18.49 9.35
N LEU A 120 22.82 18.42 8.46
CA LEU A 120 22.69 17.76 7.18
C LEU A 120 22.59 16.23 7.33
N SER A 121 23.29 15.65 8.31
CA SER A 121 23.13 14.24 8.67
C SER A 121 21.72 13.93 9.19
N GLY A 122 21.14 14.81 10.01
CA GLY A 122 19.74 14.69 10.44
C GLY A 122 18.75 14.74 9.27
N LEU A 123 19.01 15.59 8.26
CA LEU A 123 18.22 15.63 7.03
C LEU A 123 18.33 14.32 6.24
N LEU A 124 19.54 13.77 6.06
CA LEU A 124 19.74 12.48 5.39
C LEU A 124 18.96 11.36 6.08
N ILE A 125 19.05 11.27 7.41
CA ILE A 125 18.32 10.27 8.21
C ILE A 125 16.81 10.47 8.07
N THR A 126 16.32 11.71 8.08
CA THR A 126 14.91 12.02 7.84
C THR A 126 14.44 11.53 6.46
N VAL A 127 15.25 11.72 5.42
CA VAL A 127 14.96 11.20 4.07
C VAL A 127 14.88 9.67 4.07
N LEU A 128 15.85 8.99 4.68
CA LEU A 128 15.87 7.53 4.77
C LEU A 128 14.63 6.99 5.50
N HIS A 129 14.23 7.63 6.60
CA HIS A 129 13.00 7.29 7.32
C HIS A 129 11.74 7.51 6.48
N HIS A 130 11.65 8.66 5.79
CA HIS A 130 10.51 8.94 4.92
C HIS A 130 10.41 7.94 3.76
N LEU A 131 11.54 7.41 3.26
CA LEU A 131 11.56 6.34 2.27
C LEU A 131 11.20 4.98 2.87
N ALA A 132 11.62 4.69 4.11
CA ALA A 132 11.48 3.37 4.73
C ALA A 132 10.10 3.10 5.33
N PHE A 133 9.50 4.08 6.00
CA PHE A 133 8.22 3.87 6.69
C PHE A 133 7.22 5.01 6.50
N GLY A 134 7.53 6.02 5.67
CA GLY A 134 6.61 7.10 5.31
C GLY A 134 6.94 8.43 5.98
N LYS A 135 6.49 9.51 5.34
CA LYS A 135 6.60 10.91 5.82
C LYS A 135 5.46 11.27 6.77
N VAL A 136 4.27 10.72 6.56
CA VAL A 136 3.05 11.05 7.29
C VAL A 136 2.80 9.98 8.33
N ASP A 137 2.49 10.41 9.56
CA ASP A 137 2.02 9.50 10.60
C ASP A 137 0.54 9.18 10.39
N PRO A 138 0.17 7.93 10.02
CA PRO A 138 -1.22 7.57 9.74
C PRO A 138 -2.13 7.73 10.95
N ALA A 139 -1.64 7.51 12.18
CA ALA A 139 -2.44 7.68 13.40
C ALA A 139 -2.89 9.14 13.61
N GLY A 140 -2.18 10.11 13.00
CA GLY A 140 -2.55 11.52 13.04
C GLY A 140 -3.68 11.92 12.07
N ILE A 141 -4.07 11.03 11.15
CA ILE A 141 -5.08 11.32 10.11
C ILE A 141 -6.18 10.28 9.99
N ASP A 142 -5.96 9.06 10.50
CA ASP A 142 -6.94 7.97 10.51
C ASP A 142 -7.17 7.52 11.97
N PRO A 143 -8.32 7.88 12.58
CA PRO A 143 -8.60 7.54 13.97
C PRO A 143 -8.80 6.03 14.19
N ASP A 144 -9.06 5.26 13.13
CA ASP A 144 -9.25 3.80 13.19
C ASP A 144 -7.95 3.05 12.87
N TRP A 145 -6.80 3.72 12.91
CA TRP A 145 -5.51 3.12 12.58
C TRP A 145 -4.98 2.23 13.71
N GLU A 146 -4.93 0.93 13.47
CA GLU A 146 -4.40 -0.06 14.43
C GLU A 146 -3.09 -0.73 13.97
N LEU A 147 -2.47 -0.27 12.88
CA LEU A 147 -1.22 -0.88 12.41
C LEU A 147 -0.04 -0.39 13.26
N PRO A 148 0.71 -1.29 13.94
CA PRO A 148 1.91 -0.91 14.65
C PRO A 148 2.92 -0.28 13.69
N ARG A 149 3.48 0.88 14.06
CA ARG A 149 4.56 1.53 13.33
C ARG A 149 5.89 1.25 14.03
N ALA A 150 6.76 0.48 13.38
CA ALA A 150 8.17 0.41 13.74
C ALA A 150 8.98 0.77 12.50
N ALA A 151 9.85 1.77 12.64
CA ALA A 151 10.83 2.08 11.60
C ALA A 151 11.72 0.85 11.39
N PRO A 152 11.89 0.36 10.16
CA PRO A 152 12.93 -0.62 9.88
C PRO A 152 14.28 -0.07 10.34
N PRO A 153 15.11 -0.88 11.03
CA PRO A 153 16.41 -0.41 11.47
C PRO A 153 17.26 -0.02 10.25
N LEU A 154 17.93 1.12 10.33
CA LEU A 154 18.89 1.56 9.30
C LEU A 154 20.28 1.00 9.62
N ASP A 155 20.96 0.48 8.61
CA ASP A 155 22.39 0.14 8.71
C ASP A 155 23.23 1.42 8.59
N PHE A 156 23.49 2.07 9.73
CA PHE A 156 24.25 3.32 9.75
C PHE A 156 25.70 3.18 9.30
N ALA A 157 26.30 1.99 9.36
CA ALA A 157 27.63 1.76 8.81
C ALA A 157 27.57 1.80 7.27
N ALA A 158 26.57 1.15 6.66
CA ALA A 158 26.33 1.23 5.23
C ALA A 158 25.96 2.65 4.78
N VAL A 159 25.10 3.35 5.53
CA VAL A 159 24.75 4.77 5.25
C VAL A 159 26.01 5.64 5.28
N SER A 160 26.86 5.47 6.29
CA SER A 160 28.15 6.17 6.39
C SER A 160 29.05 5.92 5.17
N GLN A 161 29.17 4.67 4.73
CA GLN A 161 29.95 4.32 3.54
C GLN A 161 29.35 4.95 2.27
N ALA A 162 28.02 4.98 2.15
CA ALA A 162 27.34 5.63 1.04
C ALA A 162 27.59 7.15 1.02
N VAL A 163 27.69 7.83 2.16
CA VAL A 163 28.09 9.24 2.23
C VAL A 163 29.52 9.42 1.71
N ASP A 164 30.47 8.63 2.22
CA ASP A 164 31.88 8.73 1.85
C ASP A 164 32.10 8.46 0.34
N ALA A 165 31.33 7.51 -0.21
CA ALA A 165 31.34 7.16 -1.64
C ALA A 165 30.44 8.04 -2.52
N ARG A 166 29.64 8.95 -1.93
CA ARG A 166 28.61 9.77 -2.60
C ARG A 166 27.54 8.94 -3.34
N GLN A 167 27.24 7.75 -2.83
CA GLN A 167 26.30 6.77 -3.38
C GLN A 167 24.92 6.85 -2.67
N PHE A 168 24.33 8.03 -2.62
CA PHE A 168 23.07 8.26 -1.90
C PHE A 168 21.89 7.46 -2.47
N GLU A 169 21.81 7.27 -3.79
CA GLU A 169 20.75 6.46 -4.40
C GLU A 169 20.82 4.98 -3.97
N THR A 170 22.02 4.45 -3.71
CA THR A 170 22.17 3.10 -3.16
C THR A 170 21.56 3.02 -1.76
N ALA A 171 21.85 4.00 -0.89
CA ALA A 171 21.24 4.06 0.44
C ALA A 171 19.72 4.24 0.37
N PHE A 172 19.23 5.07 -0.55
CA PHE A 172 17.80 5.28 -0.75
C PHE A 172 17.11 4.02 -1.29
N ALA A 173 17.76 3.27 -2.20
CA ALA A 173 17.24 2.01 -2.71
C ALA A 173 17.07 0.96 -1.61
N VAL A 174 18.01 0.86 -0.66
CA VAL A 174 17.92 -0.03 0.50
C VAL A 174 16.82 0.40 1.47
N ALA A 175 16.62 1.72 1.65
CA ALA A 175 15.58 2.23 2.53
C ALA A 175 14.16 1.97 1.99
N ARG A 176 13.95 2.01 0.67
CA ARG A 176 12.62 1.80 0.04
C ARG A 176 12.06 0.39 0.34
N PRO A 177 10.72 0.22 0.45
CA PRO A 177 10.11 -1.10 0.55
C PRO A 177 10.51 -2.02 -0.61
N GLY A 178 11.12 -3.16 -0.31
CA GLY A 178 11.62 -4.15 -1.28
C GLY A 178 10.56 -5.03 -1.94
N HIS A 179 9.32 -4.55 -2.09
CA HIS A 179 8.18 -5.33 -2.57
C HIS A 179 7.73 -4.86 -3.97
N ALA A 180 7.33 -5.81 -4.82
CA ALA A 180 6.97 -5.55 -6.23
C ALA A 180 5.90 -4.47 -6.41
N LEU A 181 4.89 -4.43 -5.53
CA LEU A 181 3.87 -3.37 -5.51
C LEU A 181 4.47 -1.97 -5.43
N TYR A 182 5.46 -1.73 -4.55
CA TYR A 182 6.06 -0.42 -4.38
C TYR A 182 6.84 -0.01 -5.64
N ALA A 183 7.59 -0.95 -6.22
CA ALA A 183 8.30 -0.73 -7.48
C ALA A 183 7.34 -0.41 -8.64
N GLY A 184 6.23 -1.16 -8.75
CA GLY A 184 5.17 -0.94 -9.75
C GLY A 184 4.52 0.43 -9.61
N LEU A 185 4.22 0.87 -8.38
CA LEU A 185 3.68 2.21 -8.12
C LEU A 185 4.65 3.32 -8.53
N ARG A 186 5.96 3.16 -8.27
CA ARG A 186 6.99 4.13 -8.69
C ARG A 186 7.11 4.20 -10.22
N ALA A 187 7.15 3.06 -10.90
CA ALA A 187 7.17 3.00 -12.36
C ALA A 187 5.90 3.63 -12.96
N GLY A 188 4.74 3.34 -12.37
CA GLY A 188 3.47 3.96 -12.72
C GLY A 188 3.46 5.48 -12.50
N LEU A 189 4.01 5.98 -11.40
CA LEU A 189 4.15 7.41 -11.14
C LEU A 189 4.99 8.10 -12.21
N ALA A 190 6.14 7.51 -12.59
CA ALA A 190 7.01 8.04 -13.63
C ALA A 190 6.26 8.14 -14.98
N ARG A 191 5.50 7.09 -15.36
CA ARG A 191 4.66 7.09 -16.57
C ARG A 191 3.58 8.17 -16.53
N TYR A 192 2.87 8.32 -15.41
CA TYR A 192 1.80 9.30 -15.29
C TYR A 192 2.31 10.74 -15.29
N ARG A 193 3.47 11.01 -14.69
CA ARG A 193 4.14 12.31 -14.83
C ARG A 193 4.61 12.60 -16.24
N ASP A 194 5.04 11.57 -16.98
CA ASP A 194 5.36 11.75 -18.39
C ASP A 194 4.13 12.12 -19.22
N LEU A 195 3.00 11.47 -18.98
CA LEU A 195 1.71 11.84 -19.56
C LEU A 195 1.35 13.29 -19.23
N GLU A 196 1.50 13.72 -17.98
CA GLU A 196 1.26 15.11 -17.58
C GLU A 196 2.15 16.11 -18.32
N ARG A 197 3.46 15.83 -18.46
CA ARG A 197 4.39 16.68 -19.22
C ARG A 197 4.02 16.80 -20.70
N ARG A 198 3.42 15.75 -21.29
CA ARG A 198 2.92 15.75 -22.66
C ARG A 198 1.54 16.42 -22.83
N GLY A 199 1.01 17.04 -21.78
CA GLY A 199 -0.27 17.74 -21.79
C GLY A 199 -1.45 16.96 -21.22
N GLY A 200 -1.20 15.76 -20.69
CA GLY A 200 -2.23 14.88 -20.13
C GLY A 200 -3.15 14.29 -21.20
N TRP A 201 -4.42 14.14 -20.86
CA TRP A 201 -5.47 13.69 -21.78
C TRP A 201 -6.63 14.68 -21.80
N GLN A 202 -7.25 14.82 -22.96
CA GLN A 202 -8.47 15.61 -23.13
C GLN A 202 -9.64 14.91 -22.46
N ALA A 203 -10.48 15.69 -21.77
CA ALA A 203 -11.72 15.17 -21.20
C ALA A 203 -12.74 14.93 -22.32
N LEU A 204 -13.41 13.78 -22.27
CA LEU A 204 -14.57 13.48 -23.09
C LEU A 204 -15.68 14.49 -22.77
N PRO A 205 -16.33 15.09 -23.78
CA PRO A 205 -17.47 15.99 -23.57
C PRO A 205 -18.52 15.37 -22.65
N ARG A 206 -19.11 16.17 -21.76
CA ARG A 206 -20.17 15.71 -20.84
C ARG A 206 -21.54 15.56 -21.50
N GLN A 207 -21.59 15.39 -22.82
CA GLN A 207 -22.84 15.34 -23.57
C GLN A 207 -23.68 14.12 -23.19
N SER A 208 -25.00 14.25 -23.36
CA SER A 208 -26.06 13.39 -22.79
C SER A 208 -26.15 11.97 -23.37
N ALA A 209 -25.45 11.66 -24.47
CA ALA A 209 -25.52 10.35 -25.12
C ALA A 209 -24.54 9.35 -24.47
N THR A 210 -25.10 8.21 -24.04
CA THR A 210 -24.34 7.02 -23.70
C THR A 210 -23.80 6.40 -24.99
N LEU A 211 -22.50 6.06 -25.04
CA LEU A 211 -21.91 5.36 -26.17
C LEU A 211 -21.97 3.85 -25.97
N HIS A 212 -22.47 3.13 -26.97
CA HIS A 212 -22.55 1.68 -27.04
C HIS A 212 -21.68 1.15 -28.18
N PRO A 213 -21.24 -0.12 -28.11
CA PRO A 213 -20.63 -0.78 -29.27
C PRO A 213 -21.53 -0.69 -30.50
N GLY A 214 -20.94 -0.30 -31.64
CA GLY A 214 -21.61 -0.03 -32.91
C GLY A 214 -22.04 1.43 -33.13
N ASP A 215 -22.05 2.28 -32.09
CA ASP A 215 -22.41 3.70 -32.24
C ASP A 215 -21.37 4.45 -33.08
N ARG A 216 -21.83 5.41 -33.89
CA ARG A 216 -20.99 6.38 -34.59
C ARG A 216 -21.13 7.74 -33.93
N HIS A 217 -20.03 8.34 -33.47
CA HIS A 217 -20.06 9.61 -32.76
C HIS A 217 -18.69 10.30 -32.76
N ASP A 218 -18.68 11.63 -32.78
CA ASP A 218 -17.47 12.48 -32.66
C ASP A 218 -16.64 12.26 -31.37
N ASP A 219 -17.20 11.53 -30.39
CA ASP A 219 -16.54 11.22 -29.12
C ASP A 219 -15.68 9.95 -29.25
N VAL A 220 -15.93 9.09 -30.25
CA VAL A 220 -15.24 7.81 -30.44
C VAL A 220 -13.75 8.00 -30.69
N PRO A 221 -13.29 8.92 -31.57
CA PRO A 221 -11.86 9.18 -31.74
C PRO A 221 -11.19 9.66 -30.44
N LEU A 222 -11.88 10.52 -29.66
CA LEU A 222 -11.39 11.00 -28.37
C LEU A 222 -11.28 9.86 -27.35
N LEU A 223 -12.25 8.94 -27.33
CA LEU A 223 -12.26 7.77 -26.47
C LEU A 223 -11.12 6.81 -26.82
N ARG A 224 -10.89 6.54 -28.11
CA ARG A 224 -9.74 5.77 -28.60
C ARG A 224 -8.43 6.39 -28.15
N ALA A 225 -8.24 7.68 -28.43
CA ALA A 225 -7.04 8.40 -28.03
C ALA A 225 -6.82 8.36 -26.50
N ARG A 226 -7.90 8.47 -25.71
CA ARG A 226 -7.83 8.40 -24.24
C ARG A 226 -7.39 7.03 -23.75
N LEU A 227 -7.93 5.95 -24.29
CA LEU A 227 -7.64 4.58 -23.87
C LEU A 227 -6.27 4.11 -24.35
N ALA A 228 -5.85 4.49 -25.56
CA ALA A 228 -4.52 4.17 -26.10
C ALA A 228 -3.34 4.68 -25.22
N LEU A 229 -3.59 5.64 -24.33
CA LEU A 229 -2.58 6.15 -23.39
C LEU A 229 -2.36 5.26 -22.16
N VAL A 230 -3.34 4.41 -21.81
CA VAL A 230 -3.38 3.71 -20.51
C VAL A 230 -3.77 2.23 -20.59
N GLU A 231 -4.38 1.79 -21.69
CA GLU A 231 -4.74 0.39 -21.97
C GLU A 231 -3.93 -0.09 -23.19
N ASP A 232 -3.73 -1.42 -23.28
CA ASP A 232 -3.23 -2.05 -24.50
C ASP A 232 -4.38 -2.15 -25.51
N LEU A 233 -4.53 -1.09 -26.31
CA LEU A 233 -5.61 -0.96 -27.28
C LEU A 233 -5.21 -1.67 -28.58
N ALA A 234 -5.94 -2.73 -28.93
CA ALA A 234 -5.81 -3.39 -30.22
C ALA A 234 -6.11 -2.43 -31.39
N GLU A 235 -5.49 -2.71 -32.53
CA GLU A 235 -5.73 -1.97 -33.76
C GLU A 235 -7.22 -1.95 -34.13
N PRO A 236 -7.72 -0.84 -34.73
CA PRO A 236 -9.08 -0.76 -35.22
C PRO A 236 -9.45 -1.93 -36.13
N SER A 237 -10.60 -2.54 -35.86
CA SER A 237 -11.10 -3.68 -36.63
C SER A 237 -12.39 -3.29 -37.33
N PRO A 238 -12.58 -3.65 -38.60
CA PRO A 238 -13.81 -3.33 -39.31
C PRO A 238 -15.04 -4.10 -38.79
N ASP A 239 -14.97 -4.98 -37.79
CA ASP A 239 -16.05 -5.90 -37.34
C ASP A 239 -17.49 -5.32 -37.25
N THR A 240 -17.95 -4.96 -36.05
CA THR A 240 -19.31 -4.40 -35.79
C THR A 240 -19.59 -3.10 -36.56
N CYS A 241 -18.57 -2.49 -37.12
CA CYS A 241 -18.60 -1.22 -37.81
C CYS A 241 -18.52 -1.35 -39.34
N ALA A 242 -18.37 -2.56 -39.89
CA ALA A 242 -18.24 -2.80 -41.31
C ALA A 242 -19.55 -2.46 -41.99
N ASP A 243 -19.44 -1.80 -43.15
CA ASP A 243 -20.52 -1.79 -44.11
C ASP A 243 -20.62 -3.21 -44.72
N PRO A 244 -21.72 -3.95 -44.50
CA PRO A 244 -21.88 -5.29 -45.06
C PRO A 244 -21.91 -5.31 -46.59
N ALA A 245 -22.09 -4.15 -47.25
CA ALA A 245 -22.04 -4.01 -48.70
C ALA A 245 -20.63 -3.69 -49.25
N ALA A 246 -19.64 -3.41 -48.39
CA ALA A 246 -18.30 -3.06 -48.82
C ALA A 246 -17.49 -4.29 -49.27
N ALA A 247 -16.94 -4.24 -50.49
CA ALA A 247 -16.09 -5.30 -51.03
C ALA A 247 -14.76 -5.48 -50.27
N THR A 248 -14.32 -4.46 -49.53
CA THR A 248 -13.13 -4.50 -48.67
C THR A 248 -13.41 -3.67 -47.42
N PRO A 249 -13.77 -4.32 -46.29
CA PRO A 249 -14.07 -3.61 -45.06
C PRO A 249 -12.85 -2.84 -44.56
N MET A 250 -13.02 -1.54 -44.31
CA MET A 250 -11.98 -0.70 -43.69
C MET A 250 -12.43 -0.27 -42.29
N PRO A 251 -11.51 -0.14 -41.32
CA PRO A 251 -11.86 0.38 -40.01
C PRO A 251 -12.38 1.82 -40.10
N ASP A 252 -13.44 2.10 -39.36
CA ASP A 252 -14.02 3.43 -39.26
C ASP A 252 -13.61 4.09 -37.93
N PRO A 253 -12.83 5.18 -37.96
CA PRO A 253 -12.34 5.83 -36.74
C PRO A 253 -13.44 6.46 -35.87
N ASP A 254 -14.60 6.77 -36.44
CA ASP A 254 -15.73 7.40 -35.74
C ASP A 254 -16.73 6.36 -35.20
N CYS A 255 -16.52 5.09 -35.51
CA CYS A 255 -17.38 3.99 -35.09
C CYS A 255 -16.80 3.22 -33.89
N TYR A 256 -17.68 2.92 -32.94
CA TYR A 256 -17.34 2.18 -31.73
C TYR A 256 -17.25 0.67 -32.02
N ASP A 257 -16.11 0.24 -32.54
CA ASP A 257 -15.83 -1.16 -32.88
C ASP A 257 -15.60 -2.09 -31.67
N ASP A 258 -15.51 -3.39 -31.95
CA ASP A 258 -15.31 -4.44 -30.95
C ASP A 258 -13.96 -4.32 -30.21
N ALA A 259 -12.92 -3.83 -30.90
CA ALA A 259 -11.61 -3.58 -30.29
C ALA A 259 -11.70 -2.49 -29.20
N LEU A 260 -12.39 -1.38 -29.50
CA LEU A 260 -12.67 -0.34 -28.52
C LEU A 260 -13.59 -0.85 -27.40
N ALA A 261 -14.56 -1.72 -27.72
CA ALA A 261 -15.48 -2.26 -26.72
C ALA A 261 -14.73 -3.15 -25.71
N ALA A 262 -13.80 -3.97 -26.20
CA ALA A 262 -12.91 -4.77 -25.36
C ALA A 262 -12.05 -3.88 -24.44
N ALA A 263 -11.47 -2.79 -24.97
CA ALA A 263 -10.68 -1.85 -24.19
C ALA A 263 -11.51 -1.11 -23.12
N VAL A 264 -12.75 -0.70 -23.45
CA VAL A 264 -13.65 -0.10 -22.44
C VAL A 264 -14.03 -1.11 -21.36
N ARG A 265 -14.30 -2.37 -21.71
CA ARG A 265 -14.54 -3.41 -20.69
C ARG A 265 -13.32 -3.64 -19.81
N SER A 266 -12.11 -3.61 -20.38
CA SER A 266 -10.85 -3.67 -19.61
C SER A 266 -10.76 -2.52 -18.62
N PHE A 267 -10.93 -1.29 -19.11
CA PHE A 267 -10.95 -0.09 -18.29
C PHE A 267 -12.01 -0.14 -17.18
N GLN A 268 -13.22 -0.61 -17.49
CA GLN A 268 -14.29 -0.74 -16.51
C GLN A 268 -13.92 -1.73 -15.39
N ARG A 269 -13.36 -2.90 -15.73
CA ARG A 269 -12.89 -3.88 -14.73
C ARG A 269 -11.77 -3.31 -13.85
N SER A 270 -10.79 -2.62 -14.46
CA SER A 270 -9.69 -2.01 -13.72
C SER A 270 -10.17 -0.89 -12.77
N HIS A 271 -11.35 -0.31 -13.02
CA HIS A 271 -11.92 0.77 -12.21
C HIS A 271 -13.10 0.37 -11.30
N LEU A 272 -13.39 -0.94 -11.13
CA LEU A 272 -14.58 -1.45 -10.40
C LEU A 272 -15.91 -0.87 -10.91
N LEU A 273 -16.01 -0.75 -12.23
CA LEU A 273 -17.23 -0.42 -12.92
C LEU A 273 -17.80 -1.68 -13.58
N LYS A 274 -19.09 -1.65 -13.85
CA LYS A 274 -19.76 -2.69 -14.63
C LYS A 274 -19.10 -2.81 -15.99
N ALA A 275 -18.56 -3.99 -16.31
CA ALA A 275 -17.78 -4.24 -17.52
C ALA A 275 -18.65 -4.60 -18.74
N ASP A 276 -19.62 -3.74 -19.07
CA ASP A 276 -20.56 -3.95 -20.19
C ASP A 276 -20.07 -3.40 -21.54
N GLY A 277 -19.00 -2.60 -21.54
CA GLY A 277 -18.51 -1.92 -22.73
C GLY A 277 -19.32 -0.67 -23.07
N VAL A 278 -20.14 -0.18 -22.14
CA VAL A 278 -20.99 1.00 -22.35
C VAL A 278 -20.38 2.22 -21.64
N VAL A 279 -20.15 3.30 -22.39
CA VAL A 279 -19.63 4.56 -21.84
C VAL A 279 -20.80 5.42 -21.34
N GLY A 280 -21.36 4.99 -20.22
CA GLY A 280 -22.34 5.77 -19.45
C GLY A 280 -21.69 6.82 -18.54
N ALA A 281 -22.49 7.46 -17.70
CA ALA A 281 -22.04 8.56 -16.82
C ALA A 281 -20.87 8.17 -15.90
N ASN A 282 -20.89 6.97 -15.30
CA ASN A 282 -19.83 6.52 -14.40
C ASN A 282 -18.52 6.20 -15.14
N THR A 283 -18.59 5.49 -16.27
CA THR A 283 -17.43 5.23 -17.13
C THR A 283 -16.80 6.54 -17.61
N ARG A 284 -17.63 7.47 -18.09
CA ARG A 284 -17.19 8.79 -18.55
C ARG A 284 -16.55 9.61 -17.41
N ALA A 285 -17.14 9.59 -16.22
CA ALA A 285 -16.56 10.26 -15.05
C ALA A 285 -15.18 9.69 -14.69
N ALA A 286 -15.01 8.37 -14.73
CA ALA A 286 -13.73 7.71 -14.46
C ALA A 286 -12.66 8.00 -15.54
N LEU A 287 -13.05 8.04 -16.82
CA LEU A 287 -12.17 8.41 -17.94
C LEU A 287 -11.70 9.88 -17.84
N ASN A 288 -12.59 10.75 -17.36
CA ASN A 288 -12.37 12.19 -17.22
C ASN A 288 -11.66 12.61 -15.94
N VAL A 289 -11.23 11.68 -15.08
CA VAL A 289 -10.33 12.02 -13.96
C VAL A 289 -9.03 12.59 -14.54
N PRO A 290 -8.60 13.81 -14.17
CA PRO A 290 -7.40 14.42 -14.72
C PRO A 290 -6.13 13.65 -14.33
N VAL A 291 -5.10 13.71 -15.18
CA VAL A 291 -3.79 13.07 -14.94
C VAL A 291 -3.17 13.50 -13.61
N ALA A 292 -3.25 14.78 -13.26
CA ALA A 292 -2.76 15.32 -12.00
C ALA A 292 -3.44 14.67 -10.77
N ALA A 293 -4.75 14.40 -10.86
CA ALA A 293 -5.48 13.70 -9.80
C ALA A 293 -5.02 12.24 -9.67
N ARG A 294 -4.77 11.55 -10.79
CA ARG A 294 -4.20 10.19 -10.80
C ARG A 294 -2.79 10.15 -10.22
N ILE A 295 -1.94 11.14 -10.55
CA ILE A 295 -0.61 11.30 -9.95
C ILE A 295 -0.72 11.39 -8.43
N ASN A 296 -1.60 12.26 -7.91
CA ASN A 296 -1.81 12.36 -6.47
C ASN A 296 -2.33 11.06 -5.85
N GLN A 297 -3.25 10.36 -6.52
CA GLN A 297 -3.72 9.05 -6.09
C GLN A 297 -2.55 8.03 -5.98
N ILE A 298 -1.62 8.02 -6.93
CA ILE A 298 -0.42 7.17 -6.88
C ILE A 298 0.50 7.58 -5.71
N ARG A 299 0.74 8.88 -5.51
CA ARG A 299 1.57 9.40 -4.40
C ARG A 299 1.05 8.96 -3.03
N ILE A 300 -0.26 9.05 -2.84
CA ILE A 300 -0.97 8.61 -1.63
C ILE A 300 -0.75 7.10 -1.40
N ASN A 301 -0.84 6.29 -2.46
CA ASN A 301 -0.66 4.84 -2.33
C ASN A 301 0.81 4.43 -2.15
N LEU A 302 1.78 5.20 -2.66
CA LEU A 302 3.19 5.04 -2.30
C LEU A 302 3.44 5.30 -0.81
N GLU A 303 2.77 6.31 -0.24
CA GLU A 303 2.85 6.59 1.19
C GLU A 303 2.22 5.46 2.02
N ARG A 304 1.02 4.98 1.66
CA ARG A 304 0.38 3.81 2.29
C ARG A 304 1.22 2.54 2.18
N ALA A 305 1.89 2.35 1.05
CA ALA A 305 2.77 1.21 0.84
C ALA A 305 3.96 1.24 1.81
N ARG A 306 4.54 2.41 2.11
CA ARG A 306 5.59 2.54 3.14
C ARG A 306 5.09 2.25 4.54
N TRP A 307 3.83 2.53 4.86
CA TRP A 307 3.26 2.18 6.15
C TRP A 307 3.07 0.66 6.34
N LEU A 308 2.84 -0.07 5.25
CA LEU A 308 2.32 -1.44 5.31
C LEU A 308 3.33 -2.52 4.91
N LEU A 309 4.11 -2.29 3.85
CA LEU A 309 4.97 -3.31 3.25
C LEU A 309 6.21 -3.69 4.10
N PRO A 310 6.76 -2.82 4.96
CA PRO A 310 7.88 -3.23 5.81
C PRO A 310 7.52 -4.39 6.76
N GLY A 311 8.37 -5.42 6.79
CA GLY A 311 8.23 -6.54 7.72
C GLY A 311 7.01 -7.43 7.44
N LEU A 312 6.54 -7.50 6.19
CA LEU A 312 5.57 -8.51 5.79
C LEU A 312 6.22 -9.91 5.82
N PRO A 313 5.57 -10.89 6.46
CA PRO A 313 6.02 -12.27 6.42
C PRO A 313 5.75 -12.89 5.04
N GLU A 314 6.37 -14.02 4.76
CA GLU A 314 6.16 -14.75 3.49
C GLU A 314 4.71 -15.21 3.31
N SER A 315 4.05 -15.62 4.39
CA SER A 315 2.65 -16.05 4.40
C SER A 315 1.77 -15.10 5.19
N PHE A 316 0.73 -14.58 4.55
CA PHE A 316 -0.21 -13.64 5.14
C PHE A 316 -1.48 -13.48 4.30
N VAL A 317 -2.55 -13.03 4.95
CA VAL A 317 -3.82 -12.65 4.33
C VAL A 317 -3.88 -11.14 4.22
N LEU A 318 -4.26 -10.67 3.03
CA LEU A 318 -4.30 -9.27 2.65
C LEU A 318 -5.70 -8.93 2.13
N VAL A 319 -6.41 -8.05 2.83
CA VAL A 319 -7.80 -7.66 2.53
C VAL A 319 -7.82 -6.25 1.97
N ASP A 320 -8.03 -6.13 0.67
CA ASP A 320 -8.19 -4.86 -0.02
C ASP A 320 -9.62 -4.34 0.15
N VAL A 321 -9.78 -3.37 1.04
CA VAL A 321 -11.10 -2.81 1.35
C VAL A 321 -11.73 -2.12 0.14
N PRO A 322 -11.12 -1.08 -0.47
CA PRO A 322 -11.67 -0.42 -1.66
C PRO A 322 -11.59 -1.28 -2.93
N GLY A 323 -10.68 -2.26 -3.00
CA GLY A 323 -10.58 -3.21 -4.11
C GLY A 323 -11.59 -4.37 -4.03
N TYR A 324 -12.28 -4.53 -2.91
CA TYR A 324 -13.21 -5.63 -2.65
C TYR A 324 -12.62 -7.03 -2.95
N GLN A 325 -11.36 -7.23 -2.58
CA GLN A 325 -10.66 -8.51 -2.78
C GLN A 325 -9.88 -8.93 -1.53
N LEU A 326 -9.86 -10.24 -1.26
CA LEU A 326 -8.94 -10.86 -0.31
C LEU A 326 -7.91 -11.69 -1.09
N SER A 327 -6.65 -11.58 -0.71
CA SER A 327 -5.54 -12.41 -1.21
C SER A 327 -4.87 -13.14 -0.04
N TYR A 328 -4.68 -14.45 -0.15
CA TYR A 328 -3.89 -15.23 0.80
C TYR A 328 -2.59 -15.68 0.12
N PHE A 329 -1.48 -15.07 0.55
CA PHE A 329 -0.13 -15.46 0.16
C PHE A 329 0.28 -16.65 1.01
N ARG A 330 0.50 -17.81 0.39
CA ARG A 330 0.80 -19.06 1.08
C ARG A 330 2.32 -19.32 1.12
N PRO A 331 2.82 -20.13 2.08
CA PRO A 331 4.25 -20.46 2.18
C PRO A 331 4.86 -21.14 0.94
N GLY A 332 4.05 -21.64 -0.01
CA GLY A 332 4.50 -22.25 -1.26
C GLY A 332 4.60 -21.28 -2.44
N GLY A 333 4.32 -19.99 -2.25
CA GLY A 333 4.27 -18.98 -3.32
C GLY A 333 2.90 -18.86 -4.01
N ASP A 334 1.99 -19.81 -3.79
CA ASP A 334 0.62 -19.73 -4.29
C ASP A 334 -0.13 -18.54 -3.66
N ILE A 335 -0.92 -17.86 -4.49
CA ILE A 335 -1.81 -16.77 -4.05
C ILE A 335 -3.25 -17.17 -4.33
N TRP A 336 -4.00 -17.49 -3.28
CA TRP A 336 -5.45 -17.68 -3.38
C TRP A 336 -6.17 -16.35 -3.28
N ARG A 337 -7.24 -16.14 -4.05
CA ARG A 337 -7.99 -14.88 -4.07
C ARG A 337 -9.50 -15.12 -4.01
N ALA A 338 -10.21 -14.22 -3.36
CA ALA A 338 -11.67 -14.21 -3.34
C ALA A 338 -12.24 -12.79 -3.36
N ARG A 339 -13.48 -12.66 -3.87
CA ARG A 339 -14.25 -11.42 -3.73
C ARG A 339 -14.68 -11.28 -2.26
N ILE A 340 -14.80 -10.03 -1.81
CA ILE A 340 -15.30 -9.71 -0.48
C ILE A 340 -16.39 -8.65 -0.51
N VAL A 341 -17.20 -8.60 0.55
CA VAL A 341 -18.12 -7.51 0.88
C VAL A 341 -17.62 -6.82 2.14
N VAL A 342 -17.49 -5.49 2.09
CA VAL A 342 -16.92 -4.66 3.15
C VAL A 342 -17.94 -3.68 3.71
N GLY A 343 -17.55 -2.94 4.74
CA GLY A 343 -18.36 -1.91 5.37
C GLY A 343 -18.85 -0.86 4.39
N ARG A 344 -20.07 -0.36 4.62
CA ARG A 344 -20.57 0.83 3.92
C ARG A 344 -19.84 2.09 4.41
N PRO A 345 -19.87 3.21 3.67
CA PRO A 345 -19.21 4.44 4.10
C PRO A 345 -19.60 4.96 5.49
N THR A 346 -20.85 4.73 5.93
CA THR A 346 -21.29 5.15 7.27
C THR A 346 -20.84 4.20 8.40
N ARG A 347 -20.36 2.99 8.06
CA ARG A 347 -19.91 1.95 8.98
C ARG A 347 -18.69 1.24 8.36
N PRO A 348 -17.56 1.96 8.24
CA PRO A 348 -16.42 1.51 7.44
C PRO A 348 -15.75 0.27 8.04
N THR A 349 -15.16 -0.55 7.18
CA THR A 349 -14.19 -1.57 7.62
C THR A 349 -12.88 -0.87 8.05
N PRO A 350 -12.38 -1.12 9.27
CA PRO A 350 -11.18 -0.45 9.78
C PRO A 350 -9.90 -0.93 9.09
N THR A 351 -8.82 -0.17 9.27
CA THR A 351 -7.48 -0.54 8.78
C THR A 351 -6.65 -1.07 9.95
N LEU A 352 -6.28 -2.35 9.90
CA LEU A 352 -5.64 -3.04 11.02
C LEU A 352 -4.72 -4.18 10.57
N ARG A 353 -3.86 -4.62 11.48
CA ARG A 353 -2.99 -5.80 11.35
C ARG A 353 -3.19 -6.65 12.58
N SER A 354 -3.48 -7.91 12.35
CA SER A 354 -3.72 -8.91 13.37
C SER A 354 -3.18 -10.26 12.89
N ALA A 355 -3.60 -11.33 13.55
CA ALA A 355 -3.39 -12.68 13.05
C ALA A 355 -4.66 -13.49 13.29
N ILE A 356 -5.06 -14.26 12.28
CA ILE A 356 -6.14 -15.24 12.38
C ILE A 356 -5.69 -16.30 13.38
N THR A 357 -6.51 -16.52 14.39
CA THR A 357 -6.22 -17.42 15.50
C THR A 357 -7.06 -18.69 15.49
N HIS A 358 -8.34 -18.56 15.19
CA HIS A 358 -9.30 -19.66 15.27
C HIS A 358 -10.48 -19.42 14.34
N LEU A 359 -11.26 -20.49 14.19
CA LEU A 359 -12.42 -20.56 13.33
C LEU A 359 -13.62 -21.02 14.16
N THR A 360 -14.76 -20.37 13.95
CA THR A 360 -16.04 -20.79 14.53
C THR A 360 -16.90 -21.37 13.42
N PHE A 361 -17.05 -22.70 13.35
CA PHE A 361 -18.01 -23.37 12.49
C PHE A 361 -19.42 -23.30 13.07
N ASN A 362 -20.42 -23.14 12.20
CA ASN A 362 -21.83 -22.95 12.56
C ASN A 362 -21.99 -21.91 13.68
N PRO A 363 -21.49 -20.68 13.47
CA PRO A 363 -21.50 -19.67 14.53
C PRO A 363 -22.93 -19.27 14.88
N THR A 364 -23.15 -18.95 16.16
CA THR A 364 -24.27 -18.08 16.54
C THR A 364 -23.89 -16.63 16.25
N TRP A 365 -24.89 -15.76 16.06
CA TRP A 365 -24.66 -14.34 15.82
C TRP A 365 -25.36 -13.49 16.86
N THR A 366 -24.58 -12.91 17.76
CA THR A 366 -25.07 -11.87 18.68
C THR A 366 -25.07 -10.52 17.97
N VAL A 367 -26.25 -9.91 17.85
CA VAL A 367 -26.46 -8.67 17.10
C VAL A 367 -25.70 -7.51 17.78
N PRO A 368 -24.71 -6.87 17.11
CA PRO A 368 -23.98 -5.74 17.67
C PRO A 368 -24.88 -4.53 17.95
N PRO A 369 -24.57 -3.67 18.95
CA PRO A 369 -25.43 -2.54 19.34
C PRO A 369 -25.84 -1.60 18.19
N THR A 370 -24.93 -1.32 17.26
CA THR A 370 -25.21 -0.47 16.10
C THR A 370 -26.21 -1.13 15.15
N ILE A 371 -26.02 -2.42 14.84
CA ILE A 371 -26.93 -3.19 13.98
C ILE A 371 -28.30 -3.36 14.66
N LEU A 372 -28.30 -3.60 15.97
CA LEU A 372 -29.53 -3.67 16.78
C LEU A 372 -30.34 -2.39 16.59
N ARG A 373 -29.71 -1.22 16.79
CA ARG A 373 -30.36 0.08 16.73
C ARG A 373 -30.82 0.47 15.33
N GLU A 374 -29.96 0.28 14.33
CA GLU A 374 -30.15 0.85 12.99
C GLU A 374 -30.84 -0.11 12.01
N ASP A 375 -30.66 -1.42 12.17
CA ASP A 375 -31.14 -2.40 11.18
C ASP A 375 -32.24 -3.32 11.74
N VAL A 376 -32.11 -3.78 12.99
CA VAL A 376 -33.02 -4.80 13.57
C VAL A 376 -34.25 -4.15 14.24
N LEU A 377 -34.07 -3.19 15.15
CA LEU A 377 -35.19 -2.55 15.85
C LEU A 377 -36.23 -1.91 14.90
N PRO A 378 -35.86 -1.25 13.80
CA PRO A 378 -36.84 -0.74 12.83
C PRO A 378 -37.72 -1.85 12.22
N LYS A 379 -37.15 -3.04 11.98
CA LYS A 379 -37.90 -4.19 11.43
C LYS A 379 -38.82 -4.80 12.48
N VAL A 380 -38.30 -5.04 13.69
CA VAL A 380 -39.07 -5.63 14.80
C VAL A 380 -40.24 -4.74 15.22
N ARG A 381 -40.06 -3.41 15.22
CA ARG A 381 -41.15 -2.45 15.50
C ARG A 381 -42.25 -2.47 14.45
N LYS A 382 -41.89 -2.79 13.20
CA LYS A 382 -42.86 -2.92 12.11
C LYS A 382 -43.59 -4.26 12.19
N ASP A 383 -42.86 -5.34 12.47
CA ASP A 383 -43.39 -6.69 12.64
C ASP A 383 -42.49 -7.50 13.59
N ALA A 384 -43.00 -7.84 14.78
CA ALA A 384 -42.26 -8.66 15.74
C ALA A 384 -42.04 -10.11 15.24
N GLY A 385 -42.86 -10.57 14.28
CA GLY A 385 -42.69 -11.86 13.59
C GLY A 385 -41.36 -12.00 12.86
N TYR A 386 -40.72 -10.88 12.52
CA TYR A 386 -39.36 -10.83 11.98
C TYR A 386 -38.35 -11.67 12.79
N LEU A 387 -38.42 -11.63 14.12
CA LEU A 387 -37.48 -12.35 14.98
C LEU A 387 -37.61 -13.87 14.80
N ALA A 388 -38.85 -14.37 14.69
CA ALA A 388 -39.08 -15.79 14.45
C ALA A 388 -38.67 -16.20 13.02
N GLN A 389 -38.95 -15.37 12.01
CA GLN A 389 -38.58 -15.61 10.61
C GLN A 389 -37.06 -15.71 10.44
N GLU A 390 -36.29 -14.88 11.15
CA GLU A 390 -34.83 -14.87 11.10
C GLU A 390 -34.18 -15.80 12.14
N ASN A 391 -34.96 -16.55 12.92
CA ASN A 391 -34.47 -17.41 14.00
C ASN A 391 -33.61 -16.66 15.04
N ILE A 392 -34.07 -15.49 15.47
CA ILE A 392 -33.44 -14.64 16.48
C ILE A 392 -34.14 -14.83 17.82
N ALA A 393 -33.39 -15.37 18.79
CA ALA A 393 -33.81 -15.44 20.17
C ALA A 393 -33.61 -14.08 20.87
N VAL A 394 -34.56 -13.73 21.74
CA VAL A 394 -34.45 -12.59 22.65
C VAL A 394 -34.03 -13.11 24.01
N LEU A 395 -32.92 -12.60 24.54
CA LEU A 395 -32.34 -13.04 25.79
C LEU A 395 -32.18 -11.86 26.76
N ASP A 396 -32.27 -12.13 28.06
CA ASP A 396 -31.85 -11.17 29.08
C ASP A 396 -30.33 -11.18 29.29
N ALA A 397 -29.84 -10.36 30.23
CA ALA A 397 -28.42 -10.29 30.57
C ALA A 397 -27.86 -11.58 31.18
N SER A 398 -28.70 -12.47 31.72
CA SER A 398 -28.31 -13.80 32.22
C SER A 398 -28.30 -14.87 31.14
N GLY A 399 -28.81 -14.56 29.94
CA GLY A 399 -28.95 -15.49 28.83
C GLY A 399 -30.27 -16.25 28.81
N ALA A 400 -31.22 -15.94 29.70
CA ALA A 400 -32.53 -16.56 29.71
C ALA A 400 -33.41 -16.01 28.58
N ARG A 401 -34.20 -16.89 27.94
CA ARG A 401 -35.09 -16.50 26.84
C ARG A 401 -36.26 -15.65 27.35
N LEU A 402 -36.54 -14.56 26.64
CA LEU A 402 -37.67 -13.66 26.86
C LEU A 402 -38.73 -13.86 25.76
N ASP A 403 -40.01 -13.72 26.10
CA ASP A 403 -41.10 -13.71 25.11
C ASP A 403 -41.11 -12.36 24.37
N PRO A 404 -40.89 -12.33 23.04
CA PRO A 404 -40.90 -11.10 22.25
C PRO A 404 -42.21 -10.29 22.35
N ARG A 405 -43.34 -10.94 22.65
CA ARG A 405 -44.67 -10.29 22.71
C ARG A 405 -44.85 -9.41 23.93
N GLY A 406 -44.07 -9.64 25.00
CA GLY A 406 -44.12 -8.86 26.23
C GLY A 406 -43.20 -7.64 26.23
N ILE A 407 -42.46 -7.40 25.15
CA ILE A 407 -41.40 -6.38 25.08
C ILE A 407 -41.92 -5.12 24.38
N ASP A 408 -41.75 -3.96 25.01
CA ASP A 408 -41.90 -2.67 24.33
C ASP A 408 -40.70 -2.44 23.40
N TRP A 409 -40.84 -2.78 22.12
CA TRP A 409 -39.79 -2.61 21.11
C TRP A 409 -39.44 -1.15 20.80
N SER A 410 -40.21 -0.18 21.30
CA SER A 410 -39.82 1.24 21.27
C SER A 410 -38.73 1.53 22.30
N ARG A 411 -38.75 0.83 23.45
CA ARG A 411 -37.80 0.96 24.56
C ARG A 411 -37.48 -0.41 25.18
N PRO A 412 -36.79 -1.31 24.46
CA PRO A 412 -36.68 -2.74 24.79
C PRO A 412 -35.83 -3.08 26.04
N GLY A 413 -35.38 -2.09 26.81
CA GLY A 413 -34.51 -2.30 27.97
C GLY A 413 -33.16 -2.91 27.60
N ASN A 414 -32.54 -3.61 28.55
CA ASN A 414 -31.29 -4.33 28.31
C ASN A 414 -31.61 -5.77 27.89
N LEU A 415 -31.44 -6.05 26.61
CA LEU A 415 -31.64 -7.38 26.03
C LEU A 415 -30.53 -7.72 25.04
N ILE A 416 -30.39 -9.02 24.76
CA ILE A 416 -29.47 -9.56 23.77
C ILE A 416 -30.30 -10.23 22.68
N LEU A 417 -30.10 -9.82 21.43
CA LEU A 417 -30.61 -10.55 20.27
C LEU A 417 -29.53 -11.47 19.75
N ARG A 418 -29.82 -12.77 19.71
CA ARG A 418 -28.90 -13.78 19.19
C ARG A 418 -29.59 -14.63 18.15
N GLN A 419 -29.05 -14.63 16.94
CA GLN A 419 -29.43 -15.57 15.90
C GLN A 419 -28.73 -16.90 16.14
N ASP A 420 -29.51 -17.97 16.22
CA ASP A 420 -28.95 -19.31 16.40
C ASP A 420 -28.23 -19.77 15.11
N ALA A 421 -27.38 -20.79 15.23
CA ALA A 421 -26.68 -21.36 14.08
C ALA A 421 -27.68 -21.95 13.08
N GLY A 422 -27.37 -21.88 11.78
CA GLY A 422 -28.23 -22.46 10.75
C GLY A 422 -28.07 -21.85 9.37
N PRO A 423 -28.91 -22.27 8.41
CA PRO A 423 -28.72 -21.95 7.01
C PRO A 423 -28.75 -20.47 6.67
N HIS A 424 -29.55 -19.72 7.42
CA HIS A 424 -29.80 -18.29 7.23
C HIS A 424 -29.07 -17.39 8.24
N ASN A 425 -28.13 -17.96 9.02
CA ASN A 425 -27.37 -17.16 9.98
C ASN A 425 -26.58 -16.08 9.24
N ALA A 426 -26.59 -14.83 9.72
CA ALA A 426 -25.94 -13.70 9.07
C ALA A 426 -24.41 -13.87 8.91
N LEU A 427 -23.78 -14.72 9.73
CA LEU A 427 -22.37 -15.09 9.67
C LEU A 427 -22.10 -16.31 8.76
N GLY A 428 -23.13 -16.85 8.11
CA GLY A 428 -23.02 -18.03 7.25
C GLY A 428 -22.63 -19.29 8.02
N ARG A 429 -21.79 -20.13 7.42
CA ARG A 429 -21.33 -21.41 8.01
C ARG A 429 -20.05 -21.30 8.83
N VAL A 430 -19.29 -20.21 8.69
CA VAL A 430 -18.02 -20.06 9.39
C VAL A 430 -17.67 -18.60 9.65
N ALA A 431 -17.13 -18.32 10.83
CA ALA A 431 -16.48 -17.07 11.16
C ALA A 431 -14.98 -17.30 11.39
N ILE A 432 -14.14 -16.48 10.75
CA ILE A 432 -12.69 -16.50 10.88
C ILE A 432 -12.28 -15.38 11.83
N ARG A 433 -11.68 -15.76 12.96
CA ARG A 433 -11.51 -14.89 14.13
C ARG A 433 -10.07 -14.43 14.29
N PHE A 434 -9.93 -13.16 14.63
CA PHE A 434 -8.65 -12.50 14.93
C PHE A 434 -8.87 -11.39 15.98
N PRO A 435 -7.92 -11.15 16.90
CA PRO A 435 -8.01 -10.07 17.87
C PRO A 435 -8.06 -8.67 17.22
N ASN A 436 -8.95 -7.78 17.69
CA ASN A 436 -9.05 -6.38 17.29
C ASN A 436 -9.94 -5.59 18.27
N THR A 437 -9.91 -4.25 18.24
CA THR A 437 -10.76 -3.42 19.12
C THR A 437 -12.13 -3.09 18.52
N HIS A 438 -12.36 -3.36 17.23
CA HIS A 438 -13.55 -2.97 16.48
C HIS A 438 -14.65 -4.06 16.42
N THR A 439 -14.44 -5.22 17.05
CA THR A 439 -15.33 -6.40 16.97
C THR A 439 -15.58 -6.90 15.53
N VAL A 440 -14.62 -6.68 14.63
CA VAL A 440 -14.69 -7.13 13.23
C VAL A 440 -14.11 -8.53 13.06
N TYR A 441 -14.57 -9.25 12.04
CA TYR A 441 -14.07 -10.58 11.67
C TYR A 441 -14.31 -10.81 10.18
N LEU A 442 -13.66 -11.84 9.62
CA LEU A 442 -14.02 -12.35 8.29
C LEU A 442 -15.06 -13.46 8.48
N HIS A 443 -16.04 -13.57 7.61
CA HIS A 443 -17.07 -14.60 7.74
C HIS A 443 -17.73 -14.96 6.41
N ASP A 444 -18.42 -16.09 6.41
CA ASP A 444 -19.32 -16.51 5.32
C ASP A 444 -20.63 -15.69 5.34
N THR A 445 -21.50 -15.87 4.36
CA THR A 445 -22.81 -15.21 4.34
C THR A 445 -23.85 -16.02 3.57
N PRO A 446 -25.13 -16.02 3.95
CA PRO A 446 -26.18 -16.62 3.13
C PRO A 446 -26.46 -15.79 1.86
N ALA A 447 -26.10 -14.51 1.85
CA ALA A 447 -26.34 -13.59 0.73
C ALA A 447 -25.18 -13.62 -0.29
N GLN A 448 -24.98 -14.76 -0.94
CA GLN A 448 -23.89 -15.01 -1.89
C GLN A 448 -23.99 -14.13 -3.15
N GLU A 449 -25.21 -13.74 -3.54
CA GLU A 449 -25.47 -12.87 -4.70
C GLU A 449 -24.81 -11.49 -4.58
N LEU A 450 -24.42 -11.07 -3.37
CA LEU A 450 -23.73 -9.80 -3.15
C LEU A 450 -22.33 -9.76 -3.75
N PHE A 451 -21.69 -10.92 -3.96
CA PHE A 451 -20.37 -11.01 -4.57
C PHE A 451 -20.41 -10.69 -6.07
N GLU A 452 -21.57 -10.79 -6.72
CA GLU A 452 -21.77 -10.43 -8.14
C GLU A 452 -21.89 -8.93 -8.39
N ARG A 453 -21.96 -8.11 -7.33
CA ARG A 453 -22.02 -6.65 -7.48
C ARG A 453 -20.63 -6.08 -7.70
N ASP A 454 -20.50 -5.08 -8.58
CA ASP A 454 -19.23 -4.35 -8.76
C ASP A 454 -18.84 -3.55 -7.51
N GLN A 455 -19.84 -2.96 -6.84
CA GLN A 455 -19.68 -2.19 -5.62
C GLN A 455 -20.19 -2.98 -4.41
N ARG A 456 -19.26 -3.39 -3.53
CA ARG A 456 -19.51 -4.33 -2.43
C ARG A 456 -19.32 -3.73 -1.04
N ALA A 457 -19.49 -2.42 -0.89
CA ALA A 457 -19.53 -1.72 0.39
C ALA A 457 -20.94 -1.78 1.02
N LEU A 458 -21.35 -2.95 1.52
CA LEU A 458 -22.73 -3.25 1.92
C LEU A 458 -22.86 -3.77 3.36
N SER A 459 -21.75 -4.05 4.03
CA SER A 459 -21.72 -4.57 5.40
C SER A 459 -21.75 -3.43 6.45
N SER A 460 -21.56 -3.82 7.70
CA SER A 460 -21.51 -2.92 8.86
C SER A 460 -20.13 -2.95 9.54
N GLY A 461 -19.07 -3.21 8.77
CA GLY A 461 -17.67 -3.18 9.23
C GLY A 461 -16.95 -4.53 9.04
N CYS A 462 -17.60 -5.65 9.37
CA CYS A 462 -17.07 -7.00 9.11
C CYS A 462 -16.90 -7.29 7.62
N VAL A 463 -16.07 -8.27 7.29
CA VAL A 463 -15.77 -8.63 5.90
C VAL A 463 -16.41 -9.98 5.57
N ARG A 464 -17.30 -10.00 4.58
CA ARG A 464 -17.85 -11.27 4.06
C ARG A 464 -16.91 -11.78 2.99
N VAL A 465 -16.58 -13.07 3.04
CA VAL A 465 -15.63 -13.70 2.12
C VAL A 465 -16.34 -14.70 1.23
N GLU A 466 -16.18 -14.54 -0.07
CA GLU A 466 -16.65 -15.52 -1.03
C GLU A 466 -15.87 -16.83 -0.88
N HIS A 467 -16.54 -17.96 -1.02
CA HIS A 467 -15.92 -19.29 -0.83
C HIS A 467 -15.22 -19.45 0.53
N ALA A 468 -15.79 -18.89 1.60
CA ALA A 468 -15.20 -18.87 2.93
C ALA A 468 -14.79 -20.26 3.47
N LEU A 469 -15.53 -21.33 3.14
CA LEU A 469 -15.17 -22.69 3.55
C LEU A 469 -13.91 -23.21 2.83
N GLU A 470 -13.69 -22.84 1.58
CA GLU A 470 -12.45 -23.14 0.86
C GLU A 470 -11.28 -22.39 1.50
N PHE A 471 -11.47 -21.11 1.81
CA PHE A 471 -10.46 -20.30 2.50
C PHE A 471 -10.07 -20.92 3.85
N VAL A 472 -11.06 -21.37 4.62
CA VAL A 472 -10.85 -22.06 5.89
C VAL A 472 -10.05 -23.35 5.74
N ARG A 473 -10.32 -24.16 4.70
CA ARG A 473 -9.53 -25.34 4.38
C ARG A 473 -8.06 -24.99 4.15
N LEU A 474 -7.80 -23.92 3.41
CA LEU A 474 -6.44 -23.43 3.14
C LEU A 474 -5.74 -22.87 4.38
N LEU A 475 -6.49 -22.28 5.34
CA LEU A 475 -5.94 -21.80 6.62
C LEU A 475 -5.58 -22.96 7.56
N LEU A 476 -6.37 -24.03 7.55
CA LEU A 476 -6.12 -25.23 8.35
C LEU A 476 -4.93 -26.03 7.83
N ASP A 477 -4.71 -26.04 6.51
CA ASP A 477 -3.51 -26.59 5.84
C ASP A 477 -3.20 -28.05 6.25
N ASP A 478 -4.25 -28.85 6.46
CA ASP A 478 -4.18 -30.24 6.91
C ASP A 478 -5.22 -31.08 6.16
N GLU A 479 -4.86 -31.59 4.98
CA GLU A 479 -5.77 -32.38 4.13
C GLU A 479 -6.11 -33.76 4.73
N THR A 480 -5.45 -34.19 5.80
CA THR A 480 -5.76 -35.46 6.46
C THR A 480 -6.91 -35.30 7.42
N ARG A 481 -6.90 -34.23 8.24
CA ARG A 481 -7.95 -33.96 9.24
C ARG A 481 -9.05 -33.02 8.76
N TRP A 482 -8.72 -32.11 7.84
CA TRP A 482 -9.58 -31.00 7.42
C TRP A 482 -9.72 -30.92 5.89
N ASN A 483 -9.94 -32.06 5.24
CA ASN A 483 -10.35 -32.08 3.83
C ASN A 483 -11.79 -31.57 3.64
N ALA A 484 -12.22 -31.44 2.38
CA ALA A 484 -13.55 -30.94 2.01
C ALA A 484 -14.70 -31.73 2.66
N ASP A 485 -14.61 -33.06 2.68
CA ASP A 485 -15.66 -33.93 3.26
C ASP A 485 -15.75 -33.77 4.78
N ALA A 486 -14.61 -33.67 5.46
CA ALA A 486 -14.55 -33.45 6.90
C ALA A 486 -15.17 -32.09 7.29
N ILE A 487 -14.87 -31.03 6.53
CA ILE A 487 -15.47 -29.71 6.73
C ILE A 487 -16.98 -29.76 6.47
N ALA A 488 -17.41 -30.42 5.40
CA ALA A 488 -18.83 -30.58 5.08
C ALA A 488 -19.58 -31.34 6.19
N ALA A 489 -18.96 -32.37 6.78
CA ALA A 489 -19.55 -33.12 7.88
C ALA A 489 -19.73 -32.25 9.14
N VAL A 490 -18.74 -31.43 9.50
CA VAL A 490 -18.86 -30.48 10.64
C VAL A 490 -19.95 -29.44 10.39
N VAL A 491 -20.07 -28.94 9.16
CA VAL A 491 -21.14 -28.02 8.80
C VAL A 491 -22.52 -28.71 8.87
N ALA A 492 -22.63 -29.94 8.38
CA ALA A 492 -23.88 -30.72 8.39
C ALA A 492 -24.33 -31.11 9.81
N GLU A 493 -23.40 -31.29 10.75
CA GLU A 493 -23.70 -31.53 12.17
C GLU A 493 -24.50 -30.37 12.79
N GLY A 494 -24.29 -29.14 12.30
CA GLY A 494 -25.03 -27.93 12.70
C GLY A 494 -24.69 -27.40 14.10
N SER A 495 -23.94 -28.14 14.91
CA SER A 495 -23.44 -27.71 16.21
C SER A 495 -22.33 -26.66 16.06
N THR A 496 -22.32 -25.64 16.92
CA THR A 496 -21.24 -24.64 16.93
C THR A 496 -19.94 -25.28 17.41
N ARG A 497 -18.87 -25.12 16.64
CA ARG A 497 -17.55 -25.69 16.95
C ARG A 497 -16.45 -24.66 16.74
N GLU A 498 -15.64 -24.46 17.77
CA GLU A 498 -14.42 -23.65 17.69
C GLU A 498 -13.22 -24.55 17.33
N VAL A 499 -12.36 -24.06 16.44
CA VAL A 499 -11.16 -24.75 15.98
C VAL A 499 -10.00 -23.76 15.93
N ASP A 500 -8.99 -23.98 16.78
CA ASP A 500 -7.76 -23.20 16.75
C ASP A 500 -6.88 -23.57 15.55
N LEU A 501 -6.25 -22.55 14.96
CA LEU A 501 -5.22 -22.78 13.94
C LEU A 501 -3.91 -23.23 14.59
N ALA A 502 -3.28 -24.25 14.01
CA ALA A 502 -1.96 -24.72 14.46
C ALA A 502 -0.88 -23.63 14.34
N ARG A 503 -0.99 -22.79 13.31
CA ARG A 503 -0.16 -21.61 13.09
C ARG A 503 -1.06 -20.42 12.89
N ARG A 504 -0.84 -19.35 13.66
CA ARG A 504 -1.55 -18.08 13.45
C ARG A 504 -1.17 -17.52 12.08
N VAL A 505 -2.16 -17.08 11.31
CA VAL A 505 -1.93 -16.54 9.97
C VAL A 505 -2.02 -15.02 10.03
N PRO A 506 -0.94 -14.27 9.76
CA PRO A 506 -0.95 -12.81 9.74
C PRO A 506 -2.05 -12.30 8.81
N LEU A 507 -2.79 -11.28 9.25
CA LEU A 507 -3.91 -10.68 8.53
C LEU A 507 -3.75 -9.16 8.50
N ILE A 508 -4.01 -8.58 7.35
CA ILE A 508 -3.91 -7.14 7.12
C ILE A 508 -5.16 -6.68 6.37
N LEU A 509 -5.91 -5.77 6.98
CA LEU A 509 -7.00 -5.04 6.34
C LEU A 509 -6.48 -3.66 5.98
N TYR A 510 -6.46 -3.33 4.69
CA TYR A 510 -5.83 -2.10 4.22
C TYR A 510 -6.68 -1.41 3.16
N TYR A 511 -6.29 -0.18 2.86
CA TYR A 511 -7.04 0.74 2.03
C TYR A 511 -6.19 1.25 0.85
N TRP A 512 -6.13 0.52 -0.29
CA TRP A 512 -5.45 1.02 -1.50
C TRP A 512 -6.40 1.48 -2.60
N THR A 513 -6.24 2.72 -3.01
CA THR A 513 -7.01 3.28 -4.12
C THR A 513 -6.27 3.16 -5.46
N VAL A 514 -5.06 2.58 -5.46
CA VAL A 514 -4.30 2.20 -6.66
C VAL A 514 -3.67 0.83 -6.47
N GLN A 515 -3.84 -0.05 -7.45
CA GLN A 515 -3.13 -1.33 -7.52
C GLN A 515 -2.29 -1.40 -8.80
N THR A 516 -1.25 -2.23 -8.76
CA THR A 516 -0.47 -2.63 -9.93
C THR A 516 -0.79 -4.08 -10.26
N ASP A 517 -1.05 -4.39 -11.52
CA ASP A 517 -1.10 -5.78 -11.98
C ASP A 517 0.32 -6.34 -12.24
N ALA A 518 0.39 -7.58 -12.73
CA ALA A 518 1.64 -8.26 -13.02
C ALA A 518 2.43 -7.62 -14.18
N ASP A 519 1.74 -6.95 -15.10
CA ASP A 519 2.32 -6.30 -16.28
C ASP A 519 2.73 -4.83 -15.98
N GLY A 520 2.50 -4.35 -14.75
CA GLY A 520 2.83 -3.00 -14.31
C GLY A 520 1.81 -1.93 -14.73
N ALA A 521 0.66 -2.33 -15.23
CA ALA A 521 -0.47 -1.45 -15.45
C ALA A 521 -1.13 -1.10 -14.12
N LEU A 522 -1.63 0.15 -14.05
CA LEU A 522 -2.24 0.69 -12.83
C LEU A 522 -3.75 0.63 -12.95
N SER A 523 -4.38 0.07 -11.92
CA SER A 523 -5.83 0.11 -11.74
C SER A 523 -6.18 1.06 -10.60
N PHE A 524 -7.23 1.87 -10.80
CA PHE A 524 -7.62 2.91 -9.84
C PHE A 524 -9.00 2.62 -9.27
N ARG A 525 -9.09 2.61 -7.95
CA ARG A 525 -10.34 2.37 -7.22
C ARG A 525 -10.93 3.69 -6.73
N PRO A 526 -12.26 3.79 -6.59
CA PRO A 526 -12.88 4.92 -5.90
C PRO A 526 -12.38 5.05 -4.46
N ASP A 527 -12.27 6.28 -3.97
CA ASP A 527 -11.98 6.55 -2.56
C ASP A 527 -13.24 6.38 -1.70
N LEU A 528 -13.61 5.10 -1.48
CA LEU A 528 -14.84 4.64 -0.83
C LEU A 528 -15.18 5.34 0.50
N TYR A 529 -14.18 5.58 1.34
CA TYR A 529 -14.30 6.20 2.67
C TYR A 529 -13.69 7.62 2.74
N GLN A 530 -13.38 8.23 1.58
CA GLN A 530 -12.89 9.62 1.50
C GLN A 530 -11.58 9.86 2.28
N ARG A 531 -10.65 8.91 2.28
CA ARG A 531 -9.39 8.96 3.04
C ARG A 531 -8.23 9.58 2.26
N ASP A 532 -8.35 9.74 0.93
CA ASP A 532 -7.25 10.21 0.08
C ASP A 532 -6.95 11.69 0.30
N ALA A 533 -7.98 12.53 0.47
CA ALA A 533 -7.81 13.99 0.57
C ALA A 533 -7.03 14.41 1.83
N ALA A 534 -7.34 13.84 3.00
CA ALA A 534 -6.66 14.15 4.25
C ALA A 534 -5.18 13.72 4.21
N LEU A 535 -4.89 12.54 3.65
CA LEU A 535 -3.54 12.04 3.46
C LEU A 535 -2.75 12.92 2.47
N LEU A 536 -3.34 13.31 1.35
CA LEU A 536 -2.68 14.20 0.39
C LEU A 536 -2.28 15.53 1.04
N ALA A 537 -3.21 16.15 1.78
CA ALA A 537 -2.94 17.41 2.48
C ALA A 537 -1.83 17.28 3.54
N ALA A 538 -1.75 16.14 4.24
CA ALA A 538 -0.67 15.86 5.17
C ALA A 538 0.67 15.61 4.44
N LEU A 539 0.64 14.90 3.31
CA LEU A 539 1.81 14.58 2.49
C LEU A 539 2.40 15.83 1.85
N ASP A 540 1.57 16.79 1.42
CA ASP A 540 1.98 18.06 0.80
C ASP A 540 2.39 19.11 1.84
N ARG A 541 2.12 18.88 3.13
CA ARG A 541 2.57 19.78 4.20
C ARG A 541 4.09 19.65 4.34
N SER A 542 4.81 20.76 4.21
CA SER A 542 6.24 20.75 4.52
C SER A 542 6.45 20.34 5.98
N PRO A 543 7.43 19.48 6.28
CA PRO A 543 7.82 19.23 7.66
C PRO A 543 8.05 20.59 8.33
N GLY A 544 7.49 20.77 9.53
CA GLY A 544 7.78 21.97 10.33
C GLY A 544 9.29 22.18 10.45
N LYS A 545 9.72 23.42 10.74
CA LYS A 545 11.15 23.63 11.06
C LYS A 545 11.55 22.61 12.15
N PRO A 546 12.65 21.86 11.96
CA PRO A 546 13.16 20.96 12.98
C PRO A 546 13.52 21.72 14.27
#